data_AF-A0A522VA43-F1
#
_entry.id   AF-A0A522VA43-F1
#
_cell.length_a   1.000
_cell.length_b   1.000
_cell.length_c   1.000
_cell.angle_alpha   90.00
_cell.angle_beta   90.00
_cell.angle_gamma   90.00
#
_symmetry.space_group_name_H-M   'P 1'
#
loop_
_entity.id
_entity.type
_entity.pdbx_description
1 polymer ?
#
loop_
_entity_poly.entity_id
_entity_poly.type
_entity_poly.pdbx_seq_one_letter_code
_entity_poly.pdbx_strand_id
1 'polypeptide(L)'
;MNSSENLVRIAQLSCGAEYSGIQAEIDSAAKQVNAVIVYPEIDIKDIENIEEEFGFKVASSDLKLLMARAKSIVTGKVHVDAVFVATCFRCAEAAIVRSEVRRYIHEKTGIPVISYSFTERTTAGTLLTRMEALTTTARRKSLLAREKQSG
;
A
#
# COMPACT_ATOMS: atom_id res chain seq x y z
N MET A 1 17.19 22.68 -6.28
CA MET A 1 16.69 21.28 -6.27
C MET A 1 15.19 21.35 -6.47
N ASN A 2 14.68 20.84 -7.60
CA ASN A 2 13.25 20.89 -7.90
C ASN A 2 12.50 19.92 -6.98
N SER A 3 11.47 20.40 -6.27
CA SER A 3 10.67 19.61 -5.31
C SER A 3 9.99 18.37 -5.92
N SER A 4 9.94 18.27 -7.24
CA SER A 4 9.37 17.15 -8.00
C SER A 4 10.30 15.93 -8.15
N GLU A 5 11.61 16.03 -7.89
CA GLU A 5 12.54 14.89 -8.06
C GLU A 5 12.51 13.85 -6.93
N ASN A 6 11.75 14.09 -5.85
CA ASN A 6 11.70 13.22 -4.66
C ASN A 6 10.27 12.83 -4.22
N LEU A 7 9.27 13.08 -5.07
CA LEU A 7 7.88 12.72 -4.79
C LEU A 7 7.71 11.20 -4.86
N VAL A 8 7.22 10.59 -3.79
CA VAL A 8 6.98 9.13 -3.72
C VAL A 8 5.51 8.84 -4.00
N ARG A 9 5.22 7.97 -4.97
CA ARG A 9 3.86 7.49 -5.27
C ARG A 9 3.57 6.26 -4.41
N ILE A 10 2.66 6.41 -3.44
CA ILE A 10 2.30 5.33 -2.50
C ILE A 10 0.95 4.76 -2.90
N ALA A 11 0.88 3.48 -3.24
CA ALA A 11 -0.40 2.79 -3.38
C ALA A 11 -1.04 2.61 -2.01
N GLN A 12 -2.25 3.14 -1.82
CA GLN A 12 -3.06 2.84 -0.64
C GLN A 12 -3.96 1.63 -0.92
N LEU A 13 -3.69 0.55 -0.17
CA LEU A 13 -4.48 -0.67 -0.16
C LEU A 13 -5.18 -0.77 1.19
N SER A 14 -6.44 -0.36 1.26
CA SER A 14 -7.14 -0.27 2.55
C SER A 14 -8.58 -0.76 2.54
N CYS A 15 -9.02 -1.25 3.70
CA CYS A 15 -10.41 -1.58 4.00
C CYS A 15 -10.81 -0.84 5.27
N GLY A 16 -11.90 -0.07 5.20
CA GLY A 16 -12.48 0.66 6.34
C GLY A 16 -11.83 2.00 6.70
N ALA A 17 -10.85 2.50 5.93
CA ALA A 17 -10.13 3.74 6.27
C ALA A 17 -11.03 5.00 6.23
N GLU A 18 -11.95 5.06 5.27
CA GLU A 18 -12.93 6.15 5.16
C GLU A 18 -13.93 6.09 6.33
N TYR A 19 -14.52 4.91 6.56
CA TYR A 19 -15.54 4.72 7.59
C TYR A 19 -15.02 4.90 9.03
N SER A 20 -13.75 4.60 9.29
CA SER A 20 -13.16 4.80 10.61
C SER A 20 -12.57 6.20 10.80
N GLY A 21 -12.72 7.09 9.83
CA GLY A 21 -12.26 8.47 9.91
C GLY A 21 -10.74 8.66 9.91
N ILE A 22 -9.95 7.66 9.48
CA ILE A 22 -8.47 7.73 9.45
C ILE A 22 -7.92 8.26 8.13
N GLN A 23 -8.76 8.37 7.09
CA GLN A 23 -8.28 8.77 5.76
C GLN A 23 -7.57 10.13 5.77
N ALA A 24 -8.08 11.10 6.53
CA ALA A 24 -7.48 12.43 6.65
C ALA A 24 -6.07 12.38 7.26
N GLU A 25 -5.84 11.49 8.23
CA GLU A 25 -4.54 11.28 8.86
C GLU A 25 -3.56 10.60 7.90
N ILE A 26 -4.03 9.65 7.07
CA ILE A 26 -3.20 9.02 6.02
C ILE A 26 -2.75 10.08 5.01
N ASP A 27 -3.69 10.89 4.53
CA ASP A 27 -3.42 11.93 3.54
C ASP A 27 -2.49 13.00 4.11
N SER A 28 -2.71 13.41 5.36
CA SER A 28 -1.85 14.35 6.09
C SER A 28 -0.43 13.80 6.27
N ALA A 29 -0.29 12.53 6.68
CA ALA A 29 1.01 11.90 6.86
C ALA A 29 1.76 11.77 5.53
N ALA A 30 1.09 11.37 4.45
CA ALA A 30 1.68 11.29 3.11
C ALA A 30 2.20 12.65 2.63
N LYS A 31 1.40 13.72 2.83
CA LYS A 31 1.79 15.09 2.46
C LYS A 31 3.04 15.56 3.24
N GLN A 32 3.12 15.25 4.53
CA GLN A 32 4.26 15.63 5.37
C GLN A 32 5.59 14.99 4.92
N VAL A 33 5.53 13.79 4.32
CA VAL A 33 6.72 13.07 3.84
C VAL A 33 7.02 13.28 2.35
N ASN A 34 6.39 14.27 1.71
CA ASN A 34 6.48 14.53 0.27
C ASN A 34 6.14 13.28 -0.56
N ALA A 35 4.97 12.70 -0.29
CA ALA A 35 4.39 11.58 -1.02
C ALA A 35 2.97 11.90 -1.47
N VAL A 36 2.51 11.17 -2.49
CA VAL A 36 1.14 11.22 -2.99
C VAL A 36 0.50 9.84 -2.91
N ILE A 37 -0.75 9.79 -2.42
CA ILE A 37 -1.55 8.57 -2.40
C ILE A 37 -2.08 8.28 -3.80
N VAL A 38 -1.92 7.04 -4.24
CA VAL A 38 -2.44 6.50 -5.48
C VAL A 38 -3.41 5.37 -5.15
N TYR A 39 -4.56 5.35 -5.82
CA TYR A 39 -5.51 4.25 -5.78
C TYR A 39 -5.37 3.46 -7.07
N PRO A 40 -4.79 2.23 -7.04
CA PRO A 40 -4.62 1.45 -8.24
C PRO A 40 -5.97 1.16 -8.92
N GLU A 41 -6.02 1.35 -10.23
CA GLU A 41 -7.14 0.93 -11.06
C GLU A 41 -7.15 -0.60 -11.18
N ILE A 42 -8.35 -1.15 -11.36
CA ILE A 42 -8.59 -2.59 -11.43
C ILE A 42 -9.64 -2.90 -12.49
N ASP A 43 -9.56 -4.11 -13.05
CA ASP A 43 -10.64 -4.65 -13.87
C ASP A 43 -11.67 -5.35 -12.98
N ILE A 44 -12.95 -5.27 -13.33
CA ILE A 44 -14.02 -5.96 -12.59
C ILE A 44 -13.76 -7.48 -12.50
N LYS A 45 -13.24 -8.07 -13.59
CA LYS A 45 -12.86 -9.48 -13.66
C LYS A 45 -11.75 -9.85 -12.67
N ASP A 46 -10.91 -8.88 -12.27
CA ASP A 46 -9.89 -9.15 -11.26
C ASP A 46 -10.51 -9.35 -9.88
N ILE A 47 -11.62 -8.67 -9.55
CA ILE A 47 -12.35 -8.88 -8.28
C ILE A 47 -12.94 -10.29 -8.23
N GLU A 48 -13.54 -10.75 -9.33
CA GLU A 48 -14.23 -12.04 -9.40
C GLU A 48 -13.28 -13.23 -9.17
N ASN A 49 -12.04 -13.12 -9.67
CA ASN A 49 -11.07 -14.22 -9.63
C ASN A 49 -10.02 -14.09 -8.50
N ILE A 50 -10.06 -13.02 -7.70
CA ILE A 50 -8.99 -12.72 -6.75
C ILE A 50 -8.89 -13.75 -5.61
N GLU A 51 -10.03 -14.30 -5.19
CA GLU A 51 -10.10 -15.27 -4.10
C GLU A 51 -9.47 -16.61 -4.51
N GLU A 52 -9.57 -16.98 -5.79
CA GLU A 52 -8.88 -18.15 -6.34
C GLU A 52 -7.36 -17.94 -6.37
N GLU A 53 -6.91 -16.74 -6.74
CA GLU A 53 -5.49 -16.41 -6.79
C GLU A 53 -4.82 -16.41 -5.41
N PHE A 54 -5.54 -15.93 -4.38
CA PHE A 54 -5.04 -15.93 -3.01
C PHE A 54 -5.30 -17.24 -2.26
N GLY A 55 -6.16 -18.13 -2.79
CA GLY A 55 -6.47 -19.43 -2.20
C GLY A 55 -7.38 -19.38 -0.98
N PHE A 56 -8.03 -18.24 -0.71
CA PHE A 56 -9.02 -18.11 0.36
C PHE A 56 -10.10 -17.09 0.00
N LYS A 57 -11.27 -17.26 0.60
CA LYS A 57 -12.44 -16.41 0.38
C LYS A 57 -12.59 -15.37 1.48
N VAL A 58 -13.13 -14.22 1.10
CA VAL A 58 -13.47 -13.13 2.02
C VAL A 58 -14.89 -12.62 1.78
N ALA A 59 -15.59 -12.28 2.85
CA ALA A 59 -16.95 -11.74 2.79
C ALA A 59 -16.95 -10.26 2.39
N SER A 60 -15.95 -9.49 2.81
CA SER A 60 -15.90 -8.05 2.56
C SER A 60 -15.50 -7.70 1.12
N SER A 61 -16.37 -6.94 0.43
CA SER A 61 -16.08 -6.39 -0.90
C SER A 61 -14.86 -5.47 -0.91
N ASP A 62 -14.66 -4.68 0.15
CA ASP A 62 -13.49 -3.81 0.29
C ASP A 62 -12.19 -4.62 0.38
N LEU A 63 -12.23 -5.80 1.01
CA LEU A 63 -11.07 -6.69 1.05
C LEU A 63 -10.81 -7.33 -0.32
N LYS A 64 -11.86 -7.71 -1.06
CA LYS A 64 -11.68 -8.17 -2.46
C LYS A 64 -11.08 -7.07 -3.34
N LEU A 65 -11.56 -5.83 -3.20
CA LEU A 65 -11.00 -4.67 -3.90
C LEU A 65 -9.54 -4.42 -3.52
N LEU A 66 -9.20 -4.50 -2.23
CA LEU A 66 -7.83 -4.38 -1.72
C LEU A 66 -6.91 -5.43 -2.37
N MET A 67 -7.35 -6.70 -2.42
CA MET A 67 -6.60 -7.79 -3.04
C MET A 67 -6.45 -7.59 -4.56
N ALA A 68 -7.52 -7.15 -5.25
CA ALA A 68 -7.48 -6.89 -6.70
C ALA A 68 -6.52 -5.73 -7.04
N ARG A 69 -6.48 -4.68 -6.21
CA ARG A 69 -5.51 -3.59 -6.35
C ARG A 69 -4.08 -4.06 -6.15
N ALA A 70 -3.84 -5.01 -5.23
CA ALA A 70 -2.53 -5.63 -5.07
C ALA A 70 -2.10 -6.37 -6.34
N LYS A 71 -3.02 -7.11 -6.98
CA LYS A 71 -2.79 -7.77 -8.26
C LYS A 71 -2.46 -6.78 -9.38
N SER A 72 -3.16 -5.64 -9.45
CA SER A 72 -2.88 -4.58 -10.43
C SER A 72 -1.44 -4.03 -10.32
N ILE A 73 -0.93 -3.88 -9.10
CA ILE A 73 0.46 -3.49 -8.85
C ILE A 73 1.43 -4.60 -9.29
N VAL A 74 1.18 -5.84 -8.86
CA VAL A 74 2.05 -6.99 -9.15
C VAL A 74 2.14 -7.28 -10.65
N THR A 75 1.03 -7.16 -11.37
CA THR A 75 0.98 -7.37 -12.83
C THR A 75 1.55 -6.19 -13.63
N GLY A 76 1.96 -5.11 -12.95
CA GLY A 76 2.55 -3.94 -13.58
C GLY A 76 1.54 -3.05 -14.32
N LYS A 77 0.22 -3.25 -14.13
CA LYS A 77 -0.81 -2.35 -14.67
C LYS A 77 -0.70 -0.95 -14.08
N VAL A 78 -0.33 -0.86 -12.80
CA VAL A 78 -0.13 0.41 -12.09
C VAL A 78 1.27 0.46 -11.48
N HIS A 79 2.03 1.49 -11.82
CA HIS A 79 3.37 1.73 -11.29
C HIS A 79 3.35 2.66 -10.07
N VAL A 80 3.93 2.17 -8.97
CA VAL A 80 4.09 2.90 -7.70
C VAL A 80 5.46 2.63 -7.10
N ASP A 81 5.91 3.56 -6.25
CA ASP A 81 7.22 3.48 -5.60
C ASP A 81 7.16 2.71 -4.27
N ALA A 82 5.99 2.68 -3.64
CA ALA A 82 5.77 2.01 -2.36
C ALA A 82 4.30 1.59 -2.19
N VAL A 83 4.03 0.67 -1.26
CA VAL A 83 2.68 0.21 -0.92
C VAL A 83 2.41 0.36 0.56
N PHE A 84 1.26 0.96 0.89
CA PHE A 84 0.74 1.07 2.25
C PHE A 84 -0.55 0.25 2.38
N VAL A 85 -0.49 -0.84 3.15
CA VAL A 85 -1.61 -1.75 3.37
C VAL A 85 -2.24 -1.47 4.73
N ALA A 86 -3.46 -0.92 4.76
CA ALA A 86 -4.09 -0.44 5.99
C ALA A 86 -5.47 -1.06 6.22
N THR A 87 -5.67 -1.77 7.32
CA THR A 87 -6.99 -2.32 7.67
C THR A 87 -7.29 -2.16 9.17
N CYS A 88 -8.57 -2.22 9.53
CA CYS A 88 -8.98 -2.09 10.93
C CYS A 88 -8.46 -3.27 11.77
N PHE A 89 -8.08 -3.00 13.03
CA PHE A 89 -7.53 -4.02 13.92
C PHE A 89 -8.55 -5.08 14.36
N ARG A 90 -9.85 -4.75 14.32
CA ARG A 90 -10.93 -5.59 14.85
C ARG A 90 -11.32 -6.74 13.91
N CYS A 91 -10.97 -6.65 12.62
CA CYS A 91 -11.40 -7.62 11.63
C CYS A 91 -10.32 -8.71 11.44
N ALA A 92 -10.62 -9.94 11.87
CA ALA A 92 -9.74 -11.09 11.70
C ALA A 92 -9.45 -11.38 10.23
N GLU A 93 -10.48 -11.31 9.38
CA GLU A 93 -10.36 -11.45 7.93
C GLU A 93 -9.41 -10.40 7.35
N ALA A 94 -9.54 -9.14 7.78
CA ALA A 94 -8.66 -8.07 7.34
C ALA A 94 -7.22 -8.22 7.85
N ALA A 95 -7.00 -8.90 8.97
CA ALA A 95 -5.66 -9.22 9.47
C ALA A 95 -4.98 -10.31 8.60
N ILE A 96 -5.73 -11.31 8.18
CA ILE A 96 -5.27 -12.35 7.24
C ILE A 96 -4.95 -11.69 5.88
N VAL A 97 -5.91 -10.97 5.30
CA VAL A 97 -5.73 -10.28 4.00
C VAL A 97 -4.55 -9.33 4.03
N ARG A 98 -4.40 -8.52 5.08
CA ARG A 98 -3.26 -7.58 5.21
C ARG A 98 -1.91 -8.30 5.23
N SER A 99 -1.84 -9.47 5.86
CA SER A 99 -0.62 -10.28 5.93
C SER A 99 -0.30 -10.93 4.58
N GLU A 100 -1.32 -11.53 3.94
CA GLU A 100 -1.18 -12.20 2.65
C GLU A 100 -0.91 -11.22 1.50
N VAL A 101 -1.58 -10.07 1.47
CA VAL A 101 -1.31 -9.01 0.47
C VAL A 101 0.10 -8.45 0.61
N ARG A 102 0.56 -8.22 1.85
CA ARG A 102 1.96 -7.81 2.08
C ARG A 102 2.93 -8.84 1.52
N ARG A 103 2.70 -10.13 1.82
CA ARG A 103 3.52 -11.24 1.33
C ARG A 103 3.50 -11.33 -0.19
N TYR A 104 2.31 -11.29 -0.80
CA TYR A 104 2.08 -11.35 -2.24
C TYR A 104 2.84 -10.26 -3.00
N ILE A 105 2.80 -9.02 -2.52
CA ILE A 105 3.53 -7.90 -3.12
C ILE A 105 5.04 -8.06 -2.93
N HIS A 106 5.48 -8.47 -1.74
CA HIS A 106 6.89 -8.64 -1.41
C HIS A 106 7.56 -9.79 -2.18
N GLU A 107 6.88 -10.91 -2.38
CA GLU A 107 7.43 -12.07 -3.08
C GLU A 107 7.44 -11.84 -4.60
N LYS A 108 6.42 -11.18 -5.15
CA LYS A 108 6.28 -10.99 -6.59
C LYS A 108 6.88 -9.68 -7.10
N THR A 109 7.22 -8.75 -6.22
CA THR A 109 7.81 -7.45 -6.56
C THR A 109 8.91 -7.09 -5.58
N GLY A 110 9.81 -6.20 -5.98
CA GLY A 110 10.73 -5.59 -5.01
C GLY A 110 10.17 -4.36 -4.30
N ILE A 111 8.89 -4.02 -4.46
CA ILE A 111 8.35 -2.73 -4.01
C ILE A 111 8.28 -2.73 -2.47
N PRO A 112 8.80 -1.69 -1.79
CA PRO A 112 8.66 -1.55 -0.35
C PRO A 112 7.19 -1.54 0.06
N VAL A 113 6.84 -2.38 1.03
CA VAL A 113 5.48 -2.50 1.54
C VAL A 113 5.46 -2.38 3.06
N ILE A 114 4.55 -1.56 3.59
CA ILE A 114 4.26 -1.47 5.02
C ILE A 114 2.81 -1.82 5.27
N SER A 115 2.59 -2.69 6.26
CA SER A 115 1.26 -2.98 6.80
C SER A 115 0.99 -2.14 8.04
N TYR A 116 -0.22 -1.60 8.12
CA TYR A 116 -0.72 -0.83 9.23
C TYR A 116 -2.06 -1.37 9.71
N SER A 117 -2.18 -1.55 11.01
CA SER A 117 -3.42 -1.97 11.66
C SER A 117 -3.95 -0.78 12.43
N PHE A 118 -5.00 -0.13 11.92
CA PHE A 118 -5.51 1.08 12.53
C PHE A 118 -6.63 0.81 13.55
N THR A 119 -6.75 1.73 14.49
CA THR A 119 -7.90 1.88 15.37
C THR A 119 -8.61 3.21 15.07
N GLU A 120 -9.82 3.40 15.57
CA GLU A 120 -10.55 4.69 15.51
C GLU A 120 -9.82 5.82 16.27
N ARG A 121 -8.78 5.50 17.05
CA ARG A 121 -7.94 6.45 17.79
C ARG A 121 -6.49 6.41 17.31
N THR A 122 -6.28 6.13 16.03
CA THR A 122 -4.93 6.09 15.46
C THR A 122 -4.20 7.40 15.73
N THR A 123 -3.05 7.31 16.41
CA THR A 123 -2.24 8.49 16.72
C THR A 123 -1.42 8.89 15.51
N ALA A 124 -1.51 10.18 15.14
CA ALA A 124 -0.80 10.74 13.99
C ALA A 124 0.70 10.45 14.00
N GLY A 125 1.34 10.45 15.18
CA GLY A 125 2.77 10.18 15.33
C GLY A 125 3.18 8.78 14.85
N THR A 126 2.41 7.74 15.21
CA THR A 126 2.76 6.36 14.81
C THR A 126 2.61 6.17 13.30
N LEU A 127 1.54 6.73 12.72
CA LEU A 127 1.30 6.66 11.29
C LEU A 127 2.39 7.41 10.50
N LEU A 128 2.78 8.59 10.98
CA LEU A 128 3.84 9.40 10.36
C LEU A 128 5.17 8.66 10.34
N THR A 129 5.63 8.10 11.46
CA THR A 129 6.90 7.34 11.51
C THR A 129 6.89 6.16 10.54
N ARG A 130 5.75 5.47 10.37
CA ARG A 130 5.61 4.39 9.38
C ARG A 130 5.72 4.93 7.96
N MET A 131 5.09 6.07 7.66
CA MET A 131 5.13 6.69 6.33
C MET A 131 6.54 7.23 5.99
N GLU A 132 7.25 7.79 6.96
CA GLU A 132 8.64 8.22 6.83
C GLU A 132 9.57 7.06 6.50
N ALA A 133 9.43 5.94 7.21
CA ALA A 133 10.19 4.72 6.94
C ALA A 133 9.90 4.17 5.52
N LEU A 134 8.62 4.17 5.11
CA LEU A 134 8.21 3.71 3.78
C LEU A 134 8.85 4.54 2.68
N THR A 135 8.68 5.86 2.75
CA THR A 135 9.19 6.80 1.74
C THR A 135 10.71 6.84 1.67
N THR A 136 11.39 6.77 2.82
CA THR A 136 12.85 6.67 2.87
C THR A 136 13.35 5.42 2.15
N THR A 137 12.69 4.28 2.37
CA THR A 137 13.05 3.01 1.72
C THR A 137 12.82 3.08 0.21
N ALA A 138 11.68 3.64 -0.22
CA ALA A 138 11.35 3.83 -1.63
C ALA A 138 12.39 4.70 -2.36
N ARG A 139 12.78 5.83 -1.78
CA ARG A 139 13.79 6.74 -2.35
C ARG A 139 15.17 6.09 -2.45
N ARG A 140 15.60 5.34 -1.43
CA ARG A 140 16.90 4.66 -1.51
C ARG A 140 16.94 3.62 -2.62
N LYS A 141 15.84 2.90 -2.84
CA LYS A 141 15.75 1.91 -3.91
C LYS A 141 15.88 2.55 -5.30
N SER A 142 15.25 3.70 -5.53
CA SER A 142 15.35 4.40 -6.82
C SER A 142 16.76 4.93 -7.09
N LEU A 143 17.50 5.33 -6.06
CA LEU A 143 18.92 5.70 -6.17
C LEU A 143 19.80 4.50 -6.55
N LEU A 144 19.66 3.37 -5.85
CA LEU A 144 20.43 2.16 -6.12
C LEU A 144 20.19 1.57 -7.51
N ALA A 145 18.98 1.73 -8.06
CA ALA A 145 18.66 1.28 -9.42
C ALA A 145 19.33 2.13 -10.52
N ARG A 146 19.73 3.38 -10.20
CA ARG A 146 20.41 4.28 -11.14
C ARG A 146 21.92 4.07 -11.17
N GLU A 147 22.52 3.56 -10.09
CA GLU A 147 23.95 3.28 -9.99
C GLU A 147 24.29 1.90 -10.59
N LYS A 148 24.08 1.71 -11.90
CA LYS A 148 24.81 0.64 -12.62
C LYS A 148 26.25 1.10 -12.81
N GLN A 149 27.12 0.70 -11.89
CA GLN A 149 28.55 0.95 -11.97
C GLN A 149 29.12 0.12 -13.14
N SER A 150 29.39 0.75 -14.28
CA SER A 150 30.21 0.16 -15.34
C SER A 150 31.67 0.29 -14.94
N GLY A 151 32.27 -0.81 -14.50
CA GLY A 151 33.71 -0.98 -14.43
C GLY A 151 34.29 -1.41 -15.78
#